data_AF-A0AA88KFS7-F1
#
_entry.id   AF-A0AA88KFS7-F1
#
_cell.length_a   1.000
_cell.length_b   1.000
_cell.length_c   1.000
_cell.angle_alpha   90.00
_cell.angle_beta   90.00
_cell.angle_gamma   90.00
#
_symmetry.space_group_name_H-M   'P 1'
#
loop_
_entity.id
_entity.type
_entity.pdbx_description
1 polymer ?
#
loop_
_entity_poly.entity_id
_entity_poly.type
_entity_poly.pdbx_seq_one_letter_code
_entity_poly.pdbx_strand_id
1 'polypeptide(L)'
;MAGKRKRASAAENDEDYSGAAEEESRDTQESNKEEPSEKEEEASPKPKEKKKKTKKKESTASTKKASSSAGKKSTTASSKKGSKPVIKSESEARNMILEYMKAQNRPYSLQQVIDNLGGQIKKAMATKCIDKLEQEGELVLKANGKQKLWYRNQTDLEVLSKEELKEIDNDIKDIQKDIAAVKSDNQKRASELARIQKAPTTVQLVSIVATQREELAAKKQKLEKLESGSIQLVSPEEKKKALVDLDKYLKEWKKRKNLAMSIFDSCSETCETNPSELLEEIGMDTDESVGVDMKTMGRLY
;
A
#
# COMPACT_ATOMS: atom_id res chain seq x y z
N MET A 1 51.32 -35.57 55.44
CA MET A 1 50.45 -35.23 54.29
C MET A 1 51.16 -34.13 53.51
N ALA A 2 52.00 -34.44 52.51
CA ALA A 2 51.65 -34.75 51.11
C ALA A 2 50.70 -33.66 50.56
N GLY A 3 51.04 -32.81 49.60
CA GLY A 3 52.02 -32.87 48.50
C GLY A 3 51.27 -32.55 47.21
N LYS A 4 51.59 -31.45 46.51
CA LYS A 4 52.16 -31.37 45.13
C LYS A 4 51.52 -30.10 44.51
N ARG A 5 52.22 -29.25 43.77
CA ARG A 5 52.58 -29.48 42.37
C ARG A 5 53.60 -28.41 41.90
N LYS A 6 54.69 -28.86 41.29
CA LYS A 6 55.53 -28.11 40.34
C LYS A 6 56.07 -29.12 39.31
N ARG A 7 55.87 -28.84 38.02
CA ARG A 7 56.57 -29.31 36.79
C ARG A 7 55.73 -28.80 35.59
N ALA A 8 56.17 -27.88 34.73
CA ALA A 8 57.34 -27.82 33.83
C ALA A 8 57.19 -28.70 32.58
N SER A 9 56.86 -28.02 31.47
CA SER A 9 57.47 -28.01 30.11
C SER A 9 57.73 -29.27 29.27
N ALA A 10 57.68 -29.00 27.95
CA ALA A 10 58.31 -29.66 26.78
C ALA A 10 57.41 -30.68 26.05
N ALA A 11 56.94 -30.33 24.83
CA ALA A 11 57.59 -30.51 23.51
C ALA A 11 57.12 -31.88 22.92
N GLU A 12 56.80 -32.08 21.65
CA GLU A 12 57.37 -31.60 20.39
C GLU A 12 56.45 -32.11 19.24
N ASN A 13 56.32 -31.30 18.17
CA ASN A 13 56.29 -31.67 16.73
C ASN A 13 55.13 -32.51 16.13
N ASP A 14 54.70 -32.35 14.87
CA ASP A 14 55.27 -31.65 13.70
C ASP A 14 54.20 -31.43 12.60
N GLU A 15 54.54 -30.57 11.63
CA GLU A 15 54.05 -30.51 10.22
C GLU A 15 52.63 -30.01 9.91
N ASP A 16 52.37 -29.13 8.93
CA ASP A 16 53.19 -28.37 7.97
C ASP A 16 52.26 -27.29 7.34
N TYR A 17 52.84 -26.38 6.54
CA TYR A 17 52.20 -25.43 5.61
C TYR A 17 52.04 -23.96 6.04
N SER A 18 53.19 -23.27 6.05
CA SER A 18 53.37 -21.93 5.43
C SER A 18 52.75 -21.88 4.03
N GLY A 19 52.17 -20.81 3.49
CA GLY A 19 52.35 -19.38 3.67
C GLY A 19 52.15 -18.71 2.30
N ALA A 20 52.07 -17.37 2.32
CA ALA A 20 52.16 -16.44 1.19
C ALA A 20 50.90 -16.13 0.37
N ALA A 21 50.57 -14.84 0.46
CA ALA A 21 49.73 -14.07 -0.43
C ALA A 21 50.47 -13.77 -1.73
N GLU A 22 49.74 -13.69 -2.85
CA GLU A 22 50.07 -12.83 -3.99
C GLU A 22 48.76 -12.28 -4.59
N GLU A 23 48.68 -10.95 -4.65
CA GLU A 23 47.86 -10.25 -5.63
C GLU A 23 48.51 -10.43 -7.01
N GLU A 24 47.73 -10.79 -8.03
CA GLU A 24 47.99 -10.25 -9.37
C GLU A 24 46.71 -10.20 -10.22
N SER A 25 46.52 -9.02 -10.79
CA SER A 25 45.56 -8.66 -11.83
C SER A 25 45.70 -9.50 -13.10
N ARG A 26 44.57 -9.78 -13.79
CA ARG A 26 44.56 -9.88 -15.25
C ARG A 26 43.18 -9.62 -15.85
N ASP A 27 43.18 -8.55 -16.63
CA ASP A 27 42.21 -8.12 -17.61
C ASP A 27 42.35 -8.99 -18.88
N THR A 28 41.24 -9.41 -19.47
CA THR A 28 41.15 -9.67 -20.92
C THR A 28 39.69 -9.53 -21.36
N GLN A 29 39.45 -8.47 -22.13
CA GLN A 29 38.37 -8.32 -23.10
C GLN A 29 38.47 -9.42 -24.17
N GLU A 30 37.33 -9.92 -24.65
CA GLU A 30 37.15 -10.02 -26.10
C GLU A 30 35.70 -9.73 -26.49
N SER A 31 35.61 -8.77 -27.40
CA SER A 31 34.44 -8.19 -28.02
C SER A 31 33.74 -9.15 -28.99
N ASN A 32 32.42 -9.02 -29.13
CA ASN A 32 31.88 -8.96 -30.47
C ASN A 32 30.85 -7.83 -30.59
N LYS A 33 31.15 -6.94 -31.53
CA LYS A 33 30.47 -5.71 -31.87
C LYS A 33 29.85 -5.95 -33.24
N GLU A 34 28.54 -5.69 -33.38
CA GLU A 34 28.01 -4.98 -34.54
C GLU A 34 26.57 -4.49 -34.27
N GLU A 35 26.52 -3.20 -33.99
CA GLU A 35 25.44 -2.20 -34.14
C GLU A 35 25.15 -1.94 -35.66
N PRO A 36 24.35 -0.93 -36.10
CA PRO A 36 23.35 -0.06 -35.44
C PRO A 36 22.08 0.23 -36.32
N SER A 37 21.11 0.96 -35.77
CA SER A 37 20.57 2.22 -36.36
C SER A 37 19.55 2.86 -35.40
N GLU A 38 19.95 3.97 -34.78
CA GLU A 38 19.48 5.36 -35.03
C GLU A 38 18.11 5.67 -34.40
N LYS A 39 18.06 6.37 -33.25
CA LYS A 39 18.16 7.83 -32.99
C LYS A 39 16.95 8.64 -33.49
N GLU A 40 16.30 9.31 -32.53
CA GLU A 40 15.85 10.73 -32.48
C GLU A 40 14.77 10.82 -31.37
N GLU A 41 15.03 11.41 -30.20
CA GLU A 41 15.11 12.83 -29.81
C GLU A 41 13.73 13.55 -29.68
N GLU A 42 13.48 13.97 -28.43
CA GLU A 42 12.68 15.09 -27.93
C GLU A 42 11.13 15.24 -28.03
N ALA A 43 10.65 15.88 -26.94
CA ALA A 43 9.47 16.75 -26.79
C ALA A 43 8.14 16.18 -26.25
N SER A 44 7.78 16.66 -25.05
CA SER A 44 6.40 16.69 -24.52
C SER A 44 5.46 17.54 -25.39
N PRO A 45 4.14 17.28 -25.46
CA PRO A 45 3.20 18.09 -24.64
C PRO A 45 1.86 17.41 -24.25
N LYS A 46 1.18 17.94 -23.22
CA LYS A 46 -0.29 17.87 -22.97
C LYS A 46 -0.90 19.24 -23.38
N PRO A 47 -2.23 19.46 -23.38
CA PRO A 47 -3.40 18.65 -23.78
C PRO A 47 -4.38 19.47 -24.70
N LYS A 48 -5.38 18.84 -25.37
CA LYS A 48 -6.67 19.48 -25.72
C LYS A 48 -7.75 18.50 -26.21
N GLU A 49 -8.99 18.99 -26.09
CA GLU A 49 -10.30 18.32 -25.97
C GLU A 49 -10.95 17.65 -27.19
N LYS A 50 -11.78 16.63 -26.86
CA LYS A 50 -13.16 16.29 -27.29
C LYS A 50 -13.54 16.08 -28.77
N LYS A 51 -14.10 14.88 -29.05
CA LYS A 51 -15.48 14.61 -29.57
C LYS A 51 -15.70 13.07 -29.58
N LYS A 52 -16.57 12.47 -28.76
CA LYS A 52 -18.05 12.33 -28.83
C LYS A 52 -18.56 11.33 -29.90
N LYS A 53 -19.06 10.17 -29.46
CA LYS A 53 -20.15 9.32 -30.04
C LYS A 53 -20.84 8.59 -28.88
N THR A 54 -22.03 8.99 -28.39
CA THR A 54 -23.42 8.72 -28.85
C THR A 54 -23.89 7.26 -28.77
N LYS A 55 -24.80 6.98 -27.83
CA LYS A 55 -26.07 6.23 -27.91
C LYS A 55 -26.67 6.25 -26.49
N LYS A 56 -27.97 6.25 -26.18
CA LYS A 56 -29.26 6.48 -26.85
C LYS A 56 -30.27 6.30 -25.71
N LYS A 57 -31.15 7.27 -25.41
CA LYS A 57 -32.47 6.95 -24.85
C LYS A 57 -33.46 8.09 -25.02
N GLU A 58 -34.69 7.66 -25.27
CA GLU A 58 -35.82 8.35 -25.85
C GLU A 58 -36.35 9.59 -25.12
N SER A 59 -36.96 10.42 -25.97
CA SER A 59 -37.83 11.56 -25.74
C SER A 59 -39.24 11.17 -25.31
N THR A 60 -39.85 11.99 -24.45
CA THR A 60 -41.28 12.35 -24.58
C THR A 60 -41.51 13.84 -24.24
N ALA A 61 -42.13 14.51 -25.20
CA ALA A 61 -42.81 15.81 -25.32
C ALA A 61 -43.17 16.60 -24.02
N SER A 62 -42.82 17.90 -23.97
CA SER A 62 -43.68 19.10 -24.20
C SER A 62 -44.51 19.51 -22.97
N THR A 63 -44.40 20.73 -22.42
CA THR A 63 -45.27 21.88 -22.78
C THR A 63 -44.69 23.21 -22.22
N LYS A 64 -44.80 24.30 -23.01
CA LYS A 64 -44.49 25.69 -22.64
C LYS A 64 -45.63 26.33 -21.82
N LYS A 65 -45.33 27.17 -20.83
CA LYS A 65 -45.91 28.52 -20.69
C LYS A 65 -45.14 29.40 -19.69
N ALA A 66 -44.95 30.66 -20.08
CA ALA A 66 -44.31 31.72 -19.31
C ALA A 66 -45.24 32.29 -18.23
N SER A 67 -44.68 32.73 -17.09
CA SER A 67 -44.64 34.15 -16.64
C SER A 67 -44.54 34.29 -15.11
N SER A 68 -43.56 35.10 -14.70
CA SER A 68 -43.55 36.05 -13.57
C SER A 68 -43.75 35.62 -12.10
N SER A 69 -42.68 35.93 -11.35
CA SER A 69 -42.66 36.68 -10.09
C SER A 69 -42.40 35.94 -8.76
N ALA A 70 -41.44 36.54 -8.04
CA ALA A 70 -41.30 36.62 -6.59
C ALA A 70 -41.09 35.34 -5.76
N GLY A 71 -39.85 35.21 -5.28
CA GLY A 71 -39.60 34.91 -3.88
C GLY A 71 -38.96 33.55 -3.56
N LYS A 72 -37.96 33.63 -2.65
CA LYS A 72 -37.51 32.58 -1.72
C LYS A 72 -36.26 31.77 -2.12
N LYS A 73 -35.12 32.33 -1.72
CA LYS A 73 -34.14 31.73 -0.77
C LYS A 73 -33.89 30.22 -0.95
N SER A 74 -32.79 29.87 -1.62
CA SER A 74 -32.12 28.58 -1.43
C SER A 74 -30.62 28.79 -1.28
N THR A 75 -30.19 28.69 -0.02
CA THR A 75 -28.81 28.53 0.40
C THR A 75 -28.35 27.11 0.03
N THR A 76 -27.36 26.98 -0.85
CA THR A 76 -26.60 25.73 -0.99
C THR A 76 -25.23 25.87 -0.37
N ALA A 77 -25.08 25.09 0.69
CA ALA A 77 -23.95 24.91 1.58
C ALA A 77 -22.60 24.81 0.87
N SER A 78 -21.65 25.61 1.34
CA SER A 78 -20.23 25.32 1.21
C SER A 78 -19.68 24.93 2.58
N SER A 79 -18.87 23.88 2.59
CA SER A 79 -18.47 23.05 3.73
C SER A 79 -17.96 23.82 4.95
N LYS A 80 -18.56 23.57 6.12
CA LYS A 80 -18.02 23.93 7.44
C LYS A 80 -16.80 23.04 7.75
N LYS A 81 -15.60 23.58 7.52
CA LYS A 81 -14.38 23.17 8.22
C LYS A 81 -14.53 23.69 9.67
N GLY A 82 -14.28 22.84 10.67
CA GLY A 82 -14.63 23.09 12.08
C GLY A 82 -14.36 24.52 12.54
N SER A 83 -15.42 25.28 12.84
CA SER A 83 -15.29 26.66 13.30
C SER A 83 -14.79 26.65 14.73
N LYS A 84 -13.54 27.09 14.93
CA LYS A 84 -13.03 27.49 16.24
C LYS A 84 -14.00 28.52 16.88
N PRO A 85 -14.09 28.58 18.22
CA PRO A 85 -15.07 29.43 18.90
C PRO A 85 -14.95 30.89 18.44
N VAL A 86 -16.11 31.51 18.21
CA VAL A 86 -16.20 32.93 17.82
C VAL A 86 -15.88 33.78 19.05
N ILE A 87 -14.81 34.58 18.94
CA ILE A 87 -14.41 35.51 19.99
C ILE A 87 -15.45 36.63 20.07
N LYS A 88 -15.85 36.98 21.28
CA LYS A 88 -16.84 38.04 21.55
C LYS A 88 -16.22 39.28 22.18
N SER A 89 -15.02 39.17 22.74
CA SER A 89 -14.29 40.27 23.36
C SER A 89 -13.50 41.04 22.30
N GLU A 90 -13.69 42.37 22.27
CA GLU A 90 -12.98 43.25 21.34
C GLU A 90 -11.48 43.34 21.66
N SER A 91 -11.12 43.33 22.95
CA SER A 91 -9.73 43.37 23.41
C SER A 91 -8.96 42.10 23.02
N GLU A 92 -9.59 40.93 23.21
CA GLU A 92 -9.01 39.64 22.84
C GLU A 92 -8.84 39.51 21.32
N ALA A 93 -9.85 39.95 20.56
CA ALA A 93 -9.79 39.98 19.10
C ALA A 93 -8.66 40.90 18.59
N ARG A 94 -8.48 42.06 19.22
CA ARG A 94 -7.42 43.01 18.86
C ARG A 94 -6.02 42.45 19.14
N ASN A 95 -5.81 41.84 20.31
CA ASN A 95 -4.53 41.22 20.65
C ASN A 95 -4.19 40.08 19.70
N MET A 96 -5.16 39.23 19.38
CA MET A 96 -4.94 38.12 18.45
C MET A 96 -4.60 38.59 17.03
N ILE A 97 -5.25 39.66 16.55
CA ILE A 97 -4.88 40.30 15.27
C ILE A 97 -3.46 40.84 15.34
N LEU A 98 -3.12 41.58 16.40
CA LEU A 98 -1.79 42.18 16.56
C LEU A 98 -0.69 41.12 16.61
N GLU A 99 -0.86 40.07 17.41
CA GLU A 99 0.09 38.96 17.53
C GLU A 99 0.27 38.24 16.18
N TYR A 100 -0.83 37.97 15.48
CA TYR A 100 -0.77 37.36 14.16
C TYR A 100 -0.01 38.23 13.15
N MET A 101 -0.31 39.54 13.11
CA MET A 101 0.36 40.49 12.20
C MET A 101 1.84 40.65 12.55
N LYS A 102 2.20 40.65 13.84
CA LYS A 102 3.60 40.69 14.32
C LYS A 102 4.36 39.41 13.95
N ALA A 103 3.76 38.25 14.14
CA ALA A 103 4.38 36.96 13.84
C ALA A 103 4.60 36.74 12.33
N GLN A 104 3.65 37.16 11.50
CA GLN A 104 3.74 36.96 10.05
C GLN A 104 4.52 38.05 9.33
N ASN A 105 4.52 39.29 9.86
CA ASN A 105 5.19 40.47 9.30
C ASN A 105 4.98 40.67 7.78
N ARG A 106 3.79 40.31 7.27
CA ARG A 106 3.39 40.41 5.86
C ARG A 106 2.21 41.37 5.70
N PRO A 107 2.08 42.10 4.59
CA PRO A 107 0.90 42.89 4.30
C PRO A 107 -0.33 42.02 4.03
N TYR A 108 -1.43 42.31 4.70
CA TYR A 108 -2.69 41.60 4.55
C TYR A 108 -3.87 42.55 4.34
N SER A 109 -4.86 42.10 3.58
CA SER A 109 -6.18 42.73 3.53
C SER A 109 -7.04 42.29 4.71
N LEU A 110 -8.07 43.07 5.04
CA LEU A 110 -9.04 42.75 6.10
C LEU A 110 -9.62 41.33 5.96
N GLN A 111 -9.98 40.92 4.74
CA GLN A 111 -10.56 39.60 4.50
C GLN A 111 -9.52 38.50 4.77
N GLN A 112 -8.28 38.67 4.32
CA GLN A 112 -7.20 37.72 4.57
C GLN A 112 -6.90 37.57 6.08
N VAL A 113 -6.92 38.66 6.85
CA VAL A 113 -6.76 38.59 8.31
C VAL A 113 -7.86 37.73 8.94
N ILE A 114 -9.13 37.92 8.54
CA ILE A 114 -10.26 37.13 9.06
C ILE A 114 -10.11 35.65 8.68
N ASP A 115 -9.76 35.37 7.44
CA ASP A 115 -9.65 34.01 6.91
C ASP A 115 -8.47 33.27 7.57
N ASN A 116 -7.32 33.94 7.73
CA ASN A 116 -6.12 33.38 8.36
C ASN A 116 -6.30 33.14 9.86
N LEU A 117 -7.12 33.94 10.54
CA LEU A 117 -7.56 33.73 11.92
C LEU A 117 -8.71 32.71 12.03
N GLY A 118 -8.97 31.93 10.97
CA GLY A 118 -9.94 30.85 10.96
C GLY A 118 -11.39 31.29 11.14
N GLY A 119 -11.72 32.55 10.82
CA GLY A 119 -13.05 33.12 10.96
C GLY A 119 -13.52 33.31 12.41
N GLN A 120 -12.60 33.29 13.39
CA GLN A 120 -12.91 33.45 14.81
C GLN A 120 -13.39 34.88 15.15
N ILE A 121 -13.03 35.86 14.32
CA ILE A 121 -13.40 37.27 14.46
C ILE A 121 -14.41 37.62 13.36
N LYS A 122 -15.57 38.17 13.74
CA LYS A 122 -16.55 38.67 12.77
C LYS A 122 -16.03 39.91 12.05
N LYS A 123 -16.37 40.06 10.76
CA LYS A 123 -15.89 41.16 9.90
C LYS A 123 -16.00 42.56 10.52
N ALA A 124 -17.17 42.91 11.09
CA ALA A 124 -17.37 44.22 11.71
C ALA A 124 -16.44 44.47 12.91
N MET A 125 -16.13 43.43 13.70
CA MET A 125 -15.20 43.51 14.81
C MET A 125 -13.75 43.58 14.33
N ALA A 126 -13.38 42.78 13.32
CA ALA A 126 -12.06 42.83 12.71
C ALA A 126 -11.74 44.23 12.16
N THR A 127 -12.70 44.87 11.48
CA THR A 127 -12.55 46.25 11.00
C THR A 127 -12.28 47.21 12.14
N LYS A 128 -13.10 47.19 13.21
CA LYS A 128 -12.89 48.04 14.39
C LYS A 128 -11.53 47.83 15.06
N CYS A 129 -11.11 46.56 15.21
CA CYS A 129 -9.83 46.23 15.83
C CYS A 129 -8.64 46.73 14.98
N ILE A 130 -8.69 46.53 13.66
CA ILE A 130 -7.63 47.00 12.75
C ILE A 130 -7.58 48.53 12.70
N ASP A 131 -8.73 49.20 12.62
CA ASP A 131 -8.80 50.66 12.63
C ASP A 131 -8.22 51.25 13.93
N LYS A 132 -8.46 50.59 15.08
CA LYS A 132 -7.85 50.98 16.37
C LYS A 132 -6.33 50.74 16.39
N LEU A 133 -5.86 49.60 15.89
CA LEU A 133 -4.43 49.30 15.80
C LEU A 133 -3.70 50.24 14.83
N GLU A 134 -4.40 50.73 13.80
CA GLU A 134 -3.91 51.77 12.90
C GLU A 134 -3.82 53.13 13.62
N GLN A 135 -4.84 53.51 14.39
CA GLN A 135 -4.85 54.76 15.18
C GLN A 135 -3.75 54.81 16.24
N GLU A 136 -3.43 53.68 16.85
CA GLU A 136 -2.37 53.55 17.84
C GLU A 136 -0.96 53.44 17.23
N GLY A 137 -0.86 53.34 15.90
CA GLY A 137 0.41 53.26 15.19
C GLY A 137 1.08 51.89 15.20
N GLU A 138 0.41 50.85 15.68
CA GLU A 138 0.88 49.45 15.66
C GLU A 138 0.80 48.84 14.25
N LEU A 139 -0.22 49.26 13.48
CA LEU A 139 -0.39 48.89 12.08
C LEU A 139 -0.33 50.12 11.17
N VAL A 140 0.19 49.93 9.96
CA VAL A 140 0.22 50.96 8.92
C VAL A 140 -0.69 50.54 7.77
N LEU A 141 -1.53 51.47 7.32
CA LEU A 141 -2.37 51.30 6.14
C LEU A 141 -1.66 51.76 4.88
N LYS A 142 -1.54 50.86 3.90
CA LYS A 142 -1.25 51.21 2.50
C LYS A 142 -2.53 51.06 1.67
N ALA A 143 -3.05 52.17 1.20
CA ALA A 143 -4.11 52.18 0.20
C ALA A 143 -3.50 52.05 -1.21
N ASN A 144 -3.94 51.04 -1.97
CA ASN A 144 -3.62 50.89 -3.39
C ASN A 144 -4.93 50.96 -4.19
N GLY A 145 -5.34 52.18 -4.56
CA GLY A 145 -6.63 52.44 -5.19
C GLY A 145 -7.80 52.02 -4.29
N LYS A 146 -8.59 51.02 -4.73
CA LYS A 146 -9.75 50.50 -3.98
C LYS A 146 -9.38 49.49 -2.89
N GLN A 147 -8.14 49.01 -2.88
CA GLN A 147 -7.69 47.99 -1.93
C GLN A 147 -6.94 48.64 -0.76
N LYS A 148 -7.22 48.14 0.45
CA LYS A 148 -6.54 48.53 1.68
C LYS A 148 -5.73 47.34 2.20
N LEU A 149 -4.44 47.56 2.43
CA LEU A 149 -3.52 46.60 3.02
C LEU A 149 -2.99 47.15 4.33
N TRP A 150 -3.04 46.35 5.38
CA TRP A 150 -2.45 46.65 6.66
C TRP A 150 -1.23 45.77 6.86
N TYR A 151 -0.19 46.32 7.48
CA TYR A 151 1.01 45.61 7.88
C TYR A 151 1.50 46.15 9.21
N ARG A 152 2.29 45.36 9.93
CA ARG A 152 2.95 45.81 11.16
C ARG A 152 3.79 47.04 10.84
N ASN A 153 3.75 48.04 11.72
CA ASN A 153 4.74 49.09 11.68
C ASN A 153 6.15 48.46 11.68
N GLN A 154 7.07 49.00 10.88
CA GLN A 154 8.46 48.53 10.81
C GLN A 154 9.42 49.54 11.43
N THR A 155 8.93 50.72 11.82
CA THR A 155 9.74 51.79 12.41
C THR A 155 10.15 51.47 13.85
N ASP A 156 9.44 50.55 14.50
CA ASP A 156 9.75 49.98 15.83
C ASP A 156 10.78 48.84 15.77
N LEU A 157 11.17 48.39 14.57
CA LEU A 157 12.14 47.33 14.40
C LEU A 157 13.56 47.89 14.39
N GLU A 158 14.46 47.20 15.08
CA GLU A 158 15.88 47.52 15.07
C GLU A 158 16.47 47.33 13.67
N VAL A 159 17.15 48.38 13.19
CA VAL A 159 17.90 48.33 11.94
C VAL A 159 19.35 48.01 12.27
N LEU A 160 19.73 46.77 12.00
CA LEU A 160 21.09 46.27 12.21
C LEU A 160 22.09 46.92 11.25
N SER A 161 23.32 47.10 11.72
CA SER A 161 24.45 47.51 10.89
C SER A 161 24.86 46.41 9.90
N LYS A 162 25.69 46.76 8.91
CA LYS A 162 26.16 45.78 7.91
C LYS A 162 27.06 44.71 8.54
N GLU A 163 27.76 45.07 9.61
CA GLU A 163 28.67 44.21 10.35
C GLU A 163 27.87 43.17 11.15
N GLU A 164 26.86 43.60 11.90
CA GLU A 164 25.96 42.72 12.65
C GLU A 164 25.18 41.78 11.72
N LEU A 165 24.74 42.28 10.55
CA LEU A 165 24.06 41.45 9.55
C LEU A 165 24.95 40.30 9.06
N LYS A 166 26.24 40.58 8.86
CA LYS A 166 27.23 39.57 8.43
C LYS A 166 27.50 38.54 9.52
N GLU A 167 27.54 38.96 10.78
CA GLU A 167 27.71 38.06 11.92
C GLU A 167 26.52 37.09 12.01
N ILE A 168 25.30 37.61 11.96
CA ILE A 168 24.08 36.79 11.93
C ILE A 168 24.06 35.85 10.71
N ASP A 169 24.48 36.32 9.53
CA ASP A 169 24.57 35.46 8.34
C ASP A 169 25.58 34.31 8.52
N ASN A 170 26.66 34.52 9.28
CA ASN A 170 27.63 33.47 9.60
C ASN A 170 27.03 32.48 10.60
N ASP A 171 26.37 32.98 11.66
CA ASP A 171 25.68 32.13 12.64
C ASP A 171 24.59 31.28 11.97
N ILE A 172 23.81 31.86 11.06
CA ILE A 172 22.80 31.12 10.28
C ILE A 172 23.47 30.00 9.49
N LYS A 173 24.60 30.26 8.84
CA LYS A 173 25.32 29.23 8.07
C LYS A 173 25.86 28.13 8.96
N ASP A 174 26.39 28.47 10.13
CA ASP A 174 26.96 27.49 11.05
C ASP A 174 25.87 26.64 11.69
N ILE A 175 24.76 27.25 12.14
CA ILE A 175 23.57 26.52 12.61
C ILE A 175 23.00 25.63 11.50
N GLN A 176 22.97 26.07 10.24
CA GLN A 176 22.52 25.24 9.12
C GLN A 176 23.44 24.02 8.88
N LYS A 177 24.76 24.17 9.05
CA LYS A 177 25.71 23.04 8.98
C LYS A 177 25.46 22.06 10.12
N ASP A 178 25.26 22.56 11.33
CA ASP A 178 25.00 21.72 12.51
C ASP A 178 23.68 20.95 12.36
N ILE A 179 22.62 21.61 11.86
CA ILE A 179 21.34 20.95 11.54
C ILE A 179 21.56 19.83 10.52
N ALA A 180 22.35 20.06 9.47
CA ALA A 180 22.64 19.06 8.46
C ALA A 180 23.42 17.86 9.05
N ALA A 181 24.41 18.12 9.89
CA ALA A 181 25.20 17.09 10.56
C ALA A 181 24.33 16.24 11.51
N VAL A 182 23.58 16.88 12.40
CA VAL A 182 22.68 16.20 13.34
C VAL A 182 21.61 15.39 12.61
N LYS A 183 21.04 15.92 11.52
CA LYS A 183 20.06 15.19 10.71
C LYS A 183 20.65 13.94 10.06
N SER A 184 21.85 14.04 9.51
CA SER A 184 22.58 12.90 8.94
C SER A 184 22.84 11.83 10.01
N ASP A 185 23.32 12.23 11.18
CA ASP A 185 23.63 11.28 12.26
C ASP A 185 22.37 10.62 12.84
N ASN A 186 21.28 11.38 12.95
CA ASN A 186 19.99 10.82 13.34
C ASN A 186 19.50 9.78 12.32
N GLN A 187 19.66 10.05 11.02
CA GLN A 187 19.30 9.08 9.98
C GLN A 187 20.13 7.79 10.06
N LYS A 188 21.44 7.90 10.32
CA LYS A 188 22.31 6.74 10.52
C LYS A 188 21.87 5.91 11.73
N ARG A 189 21.65 6.56 12.88
CA ARG A 189 21.19 5.92 14.12
C ARG A 189 19.81 5.28 13.97
N ALA A 190 18.88 5.94 13.29
CA ALA A 190 17.56 5.39 13.01
C ALA A 190 17.64 4.13 12.13
N SER A 191 18.52 4.13 11.14
CA SER A 191 18.75 2.96 10.26
C SER A 191 19.35 1.79 11.04
N GLU A 192 20.32 2.07 11.91
CA GLU A 192 20.93 1.05 12.78
C GLU A 192 19.93 0.48 13.78
N LEU A 193 19.12 1.33 14.41
CA LEU A 193 18.07 0.92 15.33
C LEU A 193 17.03 0.05 14.62
N ALA A 194 16.59 0.44 13.42
CA ALA A 194 15.68 -0.36 12.60
C ALA A 194 16.28 -1.72 12.21
N ARG A 195 17.59 -1.78 11.94
CA ARG A 195 18.30 -3.04 11.67
C ARG A 195 18.32 -3.95 12.91
N ILE A 196 18.61 -3.39 14.08
CA ILE A 196 18.68 -4.16 15.34
C ILE A 196 17.28 -4.63 15.77
N GLN A 197 16.25 -3.80 15.63
CA GLN A 197 14.87 -4.16 15.98
C GLN A 197 14.27 -5.26 15.11
N LYS A 198 14.79 -5.47 13.88
CA LYS A 198 14.39 -6.60 13.03
C LYS A 198 14.92 -7.94 13.55
N ALA A 199 16.01 -7.94 14.32
CA ALA A 199 16.54 -9.15 14.89
C ALA A 199 15.68 -9.58 16.09
N PRO A 200 15.32 -10.87 16.22
CA PRO A 200 14.63 -11.35 17.41
C PRO A 200 15.52 -11.18 18.63
N THR A 201 14.90 -10.91 19.77
CA THR A 201 15.62 -10.87 21.05
C THR A 201 16.17 -12.25 21.41
N THR A 202 17.19 -12.30 22.26
CA THR A 202 17.82 -13.57 22.68
C THR A 202 16.80 -14.55 23.27
N VAL A 203 15.83 -14.06 24.04
CA VAL A 203 14.76 -14.88 24.63
C VAL A 203 13.83 -15.44 23.56
N GLN A 204 13.43 -14.61 22.58
CA GLN A 204 12.61 -15.05 21.46
C GLN A 204 13.35 -16.06 20.58
N LEU A 205 14.66 -15.85 20.37
CA LEU A 205 15.49 -16.75 19.56
C LEU A 205 15.52 -18.17 20.14
N VAL A 206 15.61 -18.31 21.47
CA VAL A 206 15.54 -19.62 22.14
C VAL A 206 14.21 -20.34 21.83
N SER A 207 13.10 -19.62 21.93
CA SER A 207 11.77 -20.17 21.61
C SER A 207 11.64 -20.53 20.12
N ILE A 208 12.08 -19.66 19.21
CA ILE A 208 12.05 -19.90 17.76
C ILE A 208 12.90 -21.13 17.38
N VAL A 209 14.08 -21.28 17.97
CA VAL A 209 14.94 -22.43 17.71
C VAL A 209 14.29 -23.72 18.24
N ALA A 210 13.65 -23.68 19.39
CA ALA A 210 12.93 -24.83 19.93
C ALA A 210 11.79 -25.28 18.99
N THR A 211 10.93 -24.34 18.56
CA THR A 211 9.82 -24.66 17.65
C THR A 211 10.30 -25.16 16.29
N GLN A 212 11.33 -24.53 15.70
CA GLN A 212 11.91 -24.99 14.45
C GLN A 212 12.52 -26.39 14.56
N ARG A 213 13.12 -26.74 15.70
CA ARG A 213 13.65 -28.09 15.95
C ARG A 213 12.53 -29.12 16.06
N GLU A 214 11.44 -28.80 16.75
CA GLU A 214 10.25 -29.66 16.82
C GLU A 214 9.63 -29.88 15.44
N GLU A 215 9.45 -28.82 14.66
CA GLU A 215 8.97 -28.93 13.28
C GLU A 215 9.89 -29.78 12.40
N LEU A 216 11.21 -29.60 12.53
CA LEU A 216 12.18 -30.40 11.80
C LEU A 216 12.10 -31.88 12.19
N ALA A 217 11.96 -32.18 13.48
CA ALA A 217 11.79 -33.55 13.95
C ALA A 217 10.50 -34.17 13.39
N ALA A 218 9.38 -33.44 13.42
CA ALA A 218 8.11 -33.89 12.85
C ALA A 218 8.19 -34.09 11.33
N LYS A 219 8.82 -33.18 10.59
CA LYS A 219 9.03 -33.29 9.14
C LYS A 219 9.93 -34.48 8.81
N LYS A 220 11.00 -34.71 9.58
CA LYS A 220 11.88 -35.88 9.42
C LYS A 220 11.14 -37.19 9.69
N GLN A 221 10.35 -37.28 10.75
CA GLN A 221 9.55 -38.47 11.04
C GLN A 221 8.51 -38.73 9.93
N LYS A 222 7.89 -37.68 9.39
CA LYS A 222 6.97 -37.80 8.26
C LYS A 222 7.69 -38.30 7.00
N LEU A 223 8.89 -37.78 6.75
CA LEU A 223 9.73 -38.23 5.63
C LEU A 223 10.10 -39.70 5.79
N GLU A 224 10.55 -40.11 6.97
CA GLU A 224 10.90 -41.50 7.28
C GLU A 224 9.72 -42.46 7.05
N LYS A 225 8.50 -42.09 7.45
CA LYS A 225 7.28 -42.90 7.19
C LYS A 225 6.92 -43.02 5.71
N LEU A 226 7.26 -42.02 4.91
CA LEU A 226 7.06 -42.05 3.46
C LEU A 226 8.16 -42.93 2.82
N GLU A 227 9.41 -42.78 3.25
CA GLU A 227 10.56 -43.54 2.73
C GLU A 227 10.55 -45.01 3.16
N SER A 228 10.02 -45.35 4.34
CA SER A 228 9.93 -46.71 4.87
C SER A 228 8.98 -47.63 4.09
N GLY A 229 8.39 -47.15 2.99
CA GLY A 229 7.54 -47.93 2.09
C GLY A 229 6.18 -48.31 2.67
N SER A 230 5.81 -47.79 3.86
CA SER A 230 4.51 -48.05 4.49
C SER A 230 3.35 -47.33 3.77
N ILE A 231 3.67 -46.37 2.90
CA ILE A 231 2.72 -45.64 2.07
C ILE A 231 3.18 -45.81 0.61
N GLN A 232 2.32 -46.35 -0.25
CA GLN A 232 2.61 -46.46 -1.67
C GLN A 232 2.65 -45.05 -2.29
N LEU A 233 3.86 -44.54 -2.54
CA LEU A 233 4.05 -43.26 -3.23
C LEU A 233 3.71 -43.45 -4.70
N VAL A 234 2.53 -42.98 -5.09
CA VAL A 234 2.12 -42.93 -6.49
C VAL A 234 2.79 -41.72 -7.14
N SER A 235 3.49 -41.95 -8.25
CA SER A 235 4.07 -40.86 -9.02
C SER A 235 2.96 -39.92 -9.55
N PRO A 236 3.20 -38.60 -9.65
CA PRO A 236 2.26 -37.70 -10.31
C PRO A 236 1.83 -38.18 -11.70
N GLU A 237 2.71 -38.86 -12.43
CA GLU A 237 2.42 -39.42 -13.75
C GLU A 237 1.47 -40.62 -13.68
N GLU A 238 1.67 -41.52 -12.73
CA GLU A 238 0.81 -42.69 -12.51
C GLU A 238 -0.59 -42.24 -12.08
N LYS A 239 -0.68 -41.25 -11.19
CA LYS A 239 -1.95 -40.63 -10.80
C LYS A 239 -2.65 -40.01 -12.00
N LYS A 240 -1.92 -39.29 -12.86
CA LYS A 240 -2.49 -38.69 -14.07
C LYS A 240 -3.01 -39.75 -15.04
N LYS A 241 -2.27 -40.83 -15.26
CA LYS A 241 -2.72 -41.97 -16.09
C LYS A 241 -3.99 -42.60 -15.52
N ALA A 242 -4.01 -42.90 -14.22
CA ALA A 242 -5.18 -43.46 -13.54
C ALA A 242 -6.42 -42.57 -13.66
N LEU A 243 -6.27 -41.24 -13.58
CA LEU A 243 -7.38 -40.30 -13.76
C LEU A 243 -7.88 -40.25 -15.22
N VAL A 244 -6.96 -40.32 -16.20
CA VAL A 244 -7.34 -40.40 -17.63
C VAL A 244 -8.09 -41.70 -17.92
N ASP A 245 -7.63 -42.82 -17.36
CA ASP A 245 -8.29 -44.11 -17.51
C ASP A 245 -9.66 -44.11 -16.82
N LEU A 246 -9.78 -43.54 -15.62
CA LEU A 246 -11.06 -43.38 -14.93
C LEU A 246 -12.06 -42.58 -15.78
N ASP A 247 -11.66 -41.43 -16.33
CA ASP A 247 -12.51 -40.62 -17.20
C ASP A 247 -12.92 -41.38 -18.47
N LYS A 248 -11.98 -42.13 -19.08
CA LYS A 248 -12.28 -42.99 -20.23
C LYS A 248 -13.31 -44.06 -19.89
N TYR A 249 -13.14 -44.78 -18.78
CA TYR A 249 -14.06 -45.84 -18.38
C TYR A 249 -15.43 -45.32 -17.97
N LEU A 250 -15.52 -44.16 -17.31
CA LEU A 250 -16.79 -43.51 -16.99
C LEU A 250 -17.55 -43.10 -18.25
N LYS A 251 -16.85 -42.56 -19.27
CA LYS A 251 -17.45 -42.24 -20.56
C LYS A 251 -17.98 -43.48 -21.27
N GLU A 252 -17.19 -44.55 -21.29
CA GLU A 252 -17.60 -45.81 -21.92
C GLU A 252 -18.77 -46.48 -21.19
N TRP A 253 -18.78 -46.47 -19.84
CA TRP A 253 -19.91 -46.95 -19.06
C TRP A 253 -21.18 -46.17 -19.38
N LYS A 254 -21.13 -44.83 -19.41
CA LYS A 254 -22.29 -44.00 -19.77
C LYS A 254 -22.81 -44.29 -21.19
N LYS A 255 -21.91 -44.40 -22.17
CA LYS A 255 -22.29 -44.73 -23.55
C LYS A 255 -22.97 -46.09 -23.65
N ARG A 256 -22.37 -47.11 -23.01
CA ARG A 256 -22.90 -48.49 -23.04
C ARG A 256 -24.22 -48.61 -22.30
N LYS A 257 -24.37 -47.95 -21.14
CA LYS A 257 -25.66 -47.86 -20.42
C LYS A 257 -26.73 -47.25 -21.31
N ASN A 258 -26.45 -46.09 -21.92
CA ASN A 258 -27.42 -45.42 -22.79
C ASN A 258 -27.81 -46.27 -24.00
N LEU A 259 -26.84 -46.97 -24.61
CA LEU A 259 -27.12 -47.84 -25.75
C LEU A 259 -27.97 -49.04 -25.34
N ALA A 260 -27.61 -49.72 -24.24
CA ALA A 260 -28.36 -50.86 -23.72
C ALA A 260 -29.79 -50.46 -23.36
N MET A 261 -29.98 -49.34 -22.66
CA MET A 261 -31.30 -48.82 -22.33
C MET A 261 -32.08 -48.39 -23.57
N SER A 262 -31.45 -47.74 -24.56
CA SER A 262 -32.14 -47.35 -25.80
C SER A 262 -32.64 -48.56 -26.61
N ILE A 263 -31.85 -49.64 -26.66
CA ILE A 263 -32.27 -50.90 -27.29
C ILE A 263 -33.40 -51.54 -26.49
N PHE A 264 -33.25 -51.58 -25.17
CA PHE A 264 -34.27 -52.11 -24.27
C PHE A 264 -35.60 -51.35 -24.42
N ASP A 265 -35.57 -50.02 -24.41
CA ASP A 265 -36.74 -49.16 -24.56
C ASP A 265 -37.44 -49.45 -25.91
N SER A 266 -36.67 -49.54 -27.01
CA SER A 266 -37.22 -49.86 -28.34
C SER A 266 -37.87 -51.25 -28.41
N CYS A 267 -37.29 -52.24 -27.74
CA CYS A 267 -37.89 -53.57 -27.63
C CYS A 267 -39.14 -53.55 -26.74
N SER A 268 -39.09 -52.83 -25.63
CA SER A 268 -40.21 -52.72 -24.67
C SER A 268 -41.42 -52.04 -25.28
N GLU A 269 -41.24 -51.07 -26.20
CA GLU A 269 -42.34 -50.44 -26.94
C GLU A 269 -43.06 -51.40 -27.90
N THR A 270 -42.39 -52.49 -28.31
CA THR A 270 -42.97 -53.51 -29.19
C THR A 270 -43.63 -54.65 -28.39
N CYS A 271 -43.31 -54.78 -27.10
CA CYS A 271 -43.86 -55.78 -26.20
C CYS A 271 -45.10 -55.23 -25.47
N GLU A 272 -46.14 -56.05 -25.28
CA GLU A 272 -47.35 -55.67 -24.53
C GLU A 272 -47.18 -55.75 -22.99
N THR A 273 -45.95 -55.97 -22.49
CA THR A 273 -45.65 -56.19 -21.06
C THR A 273 -45.05 -54.96 -20.39
N ASN A 274 -45.15 -54.88 -19.06
CA ASN A 274 -44.59 -53.77 -18.30
C ASN A 274 -43.05 -53.78 -18.37
N PRO A 275 -42.37 -52.64 -18.59
CA PRO A 275 -40.91 -52.58 -18.71
C PRO A 275 -40.13 -53.16 -17.51
N SER A 276 -40.67 -53.04 -16.29
CA SER A 276 -40.03 -53.60 -15.09
C SER A 276 -40.08 -55.12 -15.06
N GLU A 277 -41.17 -55.72 -15.52
CA GLU A 277 -41.34 -57.19 -15.58
C GLU A 277 -40.47 -57.77 -16.70
N LEU A 278 -40.32 -57.05 -17.81
CA LEU A 278 -39.45 -57.42 -18.92
C LEU A 278 -37.96 -57.37 -18.53
N LEU A 279 -37.54 -56.43 -17.68
CA LEU A 279 -36.17 -56.40 -17.14
C LEU A 279 -35.86 -57.65 -16.30
N GLU A 280 -36.81 -58.07 -15.45
CA GLU A 280 -36.67 -59.27 -14.62
C GLU A 280 -36.69 -60.55 -15.47
N GLU A 281 -37.55 -60.62 -16.50
CA GLU A 281 -37.64 -61.77 -17.41
C GLU A 281 -36.37 -61.96 -18.25
N ILE A 282 -35.77 -60.85 -18.71
CA ILE A 282 -34.51 -60.84 -19.48
C ILE A 282 -33.28 -60.99 -18.54
N GLY A 283 -33.46 -60.80 -17.24
CA GLY A 283 -32.39 -60.88 -16.24
C GLY A 283 -31.38 -59.72 -16.33
N MET A 284 -31.85 -58.51 -16.69
CA MET A 284 -30.99 -57.33 -16.80
C MET A 284 -31.06 -56.47 -15.53
N ASP A 285 -29.97 -56.45 -14.77
CA ASP A 285 -29.80 -55.56 -13.63
C ASP A 285 -29.42 -54.13 -14.06
N THR A 286 -29.96 -53.14 -13.35
CA THR A 286 -29.62 -51.71 -13.55
C THR A 286 -28.56 -51.28 -12.55
N ASP A 287 -27.79 -50.23 -12.85
CA ASP A 287 -26.79 -49.72 -11.91
C ASP A 287 -27.44 -49.37 -10.55
N GLU A 288 -28.67 -48.86 -10.59
CA GLU A 288 -29.50 -48.54 -9.44
C GLU A 288 -29.92 -49.79 -8.64
N SER A 289 -30.20 -50.93 -9.29
CA SER A 289 -30.55 -52.19 -8.59
C SER A 289 -29.35 -52.85 -7.90
N VAL A 290 -28.13 -52.61 -8.39
CA VAL A 290 -26.87 -53.09 -7.78
C VAL A 290 -26.29 -52.07 -6.79
N GLY A 291 -26.96 -50.91 -6.59
CA GLY A 291 -26.54 -49.89 -5.63
C GLY A 291 -25.32 -49.08 -6.06
N VAL A 292 -25.04 -49.03 -7.37
CA VAL A 292 -23.89 -48.34 -7.94
C VAL A 292 -24.34 -47.02 -8.56
N ASP A 293 -23.75 -45.90 -8.12
CA ASP A 293 -23.99 -44.58 -8.71
C ASP A 293 -22.75 -44.05 -9.44
N MET A 294 -22.88 -43.85 -10.76
CA MET A 294 -21.84 -43.29 -11.62
C MET A 294 -21.40 -41.89 -11.18
N LYS A 295 -22.30 -41.07 -10.59
CA LYS A 295 -21.95 -39.74 -10.06
C LYS A 295 -21.11 -39.83 -8.79
N THR A 296 -21.24 -40.92 -8.04
CA THR A 296 -20.47 -41.15 -6.82
C THR A 296 -19.08 -41.72 -7.16
N MET A 297 -19.01 -42.61 -8.16
CA MET A 297 -17.73 -43.15 -8.66
C MET A 297 -16.87 -42.10 -9.39
N GLY A 298 -17.50 -41.15 -10.10
CA GLY A 298 -16.79 -40.01 -10.71
C GLY A 298 -16.35 -38.92 -9.73
N ARG A 299 -16.77 -39.00 -8.45
CA ARG A 299 -16.48 -38.03 -7.38
C ARG A 299 -15.29 -38.40 -6.50
N LEU A 300 -14.45 -39.34 -6.92
CA LEU A 300 -13.14 -39.58 -6.32
C LEU A 300 -12.15 -38.40 -6.49
N TYR A 301 -12.67 -37.23 -6.90
CA TYR A 301 -12.06 -35.91 -6.80
C TYR A 301 -13.11 -34.86 -6.46
#